data_AF-A0A803MDY8-F1
#
_entry.id   AF-A0A803MDY8-F1
#
_cell.length_a   1.000
_cell.length_b   1.000
_cell.length_c   1.000
_cell.angle_alpha   90.00
_cell.angle_beta   90.00
_cell.angle_gamma   90.00
#
_symmetry.space_group_name_H-M   'P 1'
#
loop_
_entity.id
_entity.type
_entity.pdbx_description
1 polymer ?
#
loop_
_entity_poly.entity_id
_entity_poly.type
_entity_poly.pdbx_seq_one_letter_code
_entity_poly.pdbx_strand_id
1 'polypeptide(L)'
;MAEGPDSSSPSLAMISSSRPVPVREDCWSEDATFTLIEAWGQRYIELNRGNLRQKQWQEVADTVNNRHGHVKKARRTDVQCKNRIDTLKKKYKIEKARVLDSNGEYKSSWPFFDPLDQLIGSTMPLKKISSPSPPMAVPVIEKFGEVYAKVEAEKQRQMVELEKQRMQFAKEMECQRMQMLVEMQVQLEKVKRAKRSDSNGEITLLSFVNLFDFIDLLIM
;
A
#
# COMPACT_ATOMS: atom_id res chain seq x y z
N MET A 1 -74.72 26.66 -12.02
CA MET A 1 -73.89 27.87 -11.89
C MET A 1 -72.84 27.59 -10.81
N ALA A 2 -71.58 27.42 -11.19
CA ALA A 2 -70.54 28.48 -11.19
C ALA A 2 -70.04 28.73 -9.76
N GLU A 3 -68.77 28.80 -9.36
CA GLU A 3 -67.41 28.77 -9.93
C GLU A 3 -66.48 28.57 -8.69
N GLY A 4 -65.23 28.09 -8.85
CA GLY A 4 -64.17 28.23 -7.82
C GLY A 4 -63.56 29.65 -7.83
N PRO A 5 -62.30 29.91 -7.42
CA PRO A 5 -61.33 29.12 -6.63
C PRO A 5 -60.54 29.96 -5.57
N ASP A 6 -59.76 29.30 -4.70
CA ASP A 6 -58.51 29.84 -4.10
C ASP A 6 -57.66 28.61 -3.69
N SER A 7 -56.55 28.24 -4.32
CA SER A 7 -55.21 28.87 -4.36
C SER A 7 -54.66 29.16 -2.96
N SER A 8 -53.45 28.83 -2.51
CA SER A 8 -52.32 28.00 -2.94
C SER A 8 -51.35 27.99 -1.76
N SER A 9 -50.77 26.84 -1.37
CA SER A 9 -49.36 26.68 -0.96
C SER A 9 -49.12 25.36 -0.23
N PRO A 10 -48.37 24.41 -0.80
CA PRO A 10 -47.66 23.41 -0.03
C PRO A 10 -46.27 23.96 0.33
N SER A 11 -46.02 24.12 1.62
CA SER A 11 -44.70 24.48 2.16
C SER A 11 -43.68 23.39 1.79
N LEU A 12 -42.59 23.79 1.14
CA LEU A 12 -41.40 22.95 0.95
C LEU A 12 -40.80 22.63 2.34
N ALA A 13 -41.18 21.50 2.92
CA ALA A 13 -40.38 20.88 3.96
C ALA A 13 -39.16 20.26 3.28
N MET A 14 -38.01 20.89 3.47
CA MET A 14 -36.71 20.37 3.11
C MET A 14 -36.48 19.04 3.81
N ILE A 15 -36.70 17.94 3.10
CA ILE A 15 -36.14 16.65 3.46
C ILE A 15 -34.65 16.77 3.16
N SER A 16 -33.88 17.19 4.17
CA SER A 16 -32.45 16.97 4.18
C SER A 16 -32.24 15.45 4.21
N SER A 17 -32.12 14.87 3.01
CA SER A 17 -31.52 13.56 2.79
C SER A 17 -30.04 13.68 3.18
N SER A 18 -29.76 13.77 4.49
CA SER A 18 -28.50 13.29 5.04
C SER A 18 -28.53 11.78 4.90
N ARG A 19 -28.30 11.32 3.68
CA ARG A 19 -27.98 9.94 3.38
C ARG A 19 -26.79 9.64 4.29
N PRO A 20 -26.87 8.69 5.25
CA PRO A 20 -25.66 8.24 5.90
C PRO A 20 -24.85 7.63 4.76
N VAL A 21 -23.80 8.33 4.34
CA VAL A 21 -22.70 7.67 3.65
C VAL A 21 -22.39 6.49 4.56
N PRO A 22 -22.46 5.23 4.09
CA PRO A 22 -21.93 4.15 4.88
C PRO A 22 -20.46 4.52 5.05
N VAL A 23 -20.14 5.09 6.22
CA VAL A 23 -18.79 5.02 6.76
C VAL A 23 -18.55 3.53 6.67
N ARG A 24 -17.75 3.12 5.69
CA ARG A 24 -17.27 1.75 5.68
C ARG A 24 -16.43 1.72 6.93
N GLU A 25 -17.06 1.39 8.08
CA GLU A 25 -16.35 0.95 9.25
C GLU A 25 -15.40 -0.09 8.69
N ASP A 26 -14.13 0.29 8.73
CA ASP A 26 -13.02 -0.50 8.23
C ASP A 26 -13.31 -1.90 8.77
N CYS A 27 -13.55 -2.87 7.89
CA CYS A 27 -14.11 -4.17 8.32
C CYS A 27 -13.24 -4.86 9.39
N TRP A 28 -12.02 -4.36 9.56
CA TRP A 28 -11.14 -4.51 10.71
C TRP A 28 -11.54 -3.58 11.86
N SER A 29 -12.18 -4.15 12.89
CA SER A 29 -12.30 -3.47 14.18
C SER A 29 -10.92 -3.14 14.74
N GLU A 30 -10.88 -2.16 15.64
CA GLU A 30 -9.67 -1.75 16.32
C GLU A 30 -9.04 -2.92 17.10
N ASP A 31 -9.85 -3.65 17.88
CA ASP A 31 -9.41 -4.84 18.64
C ASP A 31 -8.90 -5.97 17.74
N ALA A 32 -9.54 -6.20 16.58
CA ALA A 32 -9.06 -7.18 15.62
C ALA A 32 -7.70 -6.76 15.03
N THR A 33 -7.50 -5.46 14.83
CA THR A 33 -6.22 -4.91 14.36
C THR A 33 -5.13 -5.05 15.42
N PHE A 34 -5.42 -4.79 16.69
CA PHE A 34 -4.49 -5.03 17.80
C PHE A 34 -4.11 -6.51 17.92
N THR A 35 -5.10 -7.41 17.88
CA THR A 35 -4.85 -8.87 17.91
C THR A 35 -3.98 -9.31 16.74
N LEU A 36 -4.21 -8.74 15.55
CA LEU A 36 -3.39 -9.01 14.38
C LEU A 36 -1.94 -8.54 14.59
N ILE A 37 -1.72 -7.34 15.12
CA ILE A 37 -0.37 -6.81 15.40
C ILE A 37 0.34 -7.68 16.44
N GLU A 38 -0.35 -8.13 17.49
CA GLU A 38 0.19 -9.02 18.52
C GLU A 38 0.60 -10.38 17.92
N ALA A 39 -0.34 -11.06 17.25
CA ALA A 39 -0.11 -12.39 16.68
C ALA A 39 0.99 -12.39 15.60
N TRP A 40 0.96 -11.39 14.71
CA TRP A 40 2.03 -11.19 13.72
C TRP A 40 3.35 -10.84 14.39
N GLY A 41 3.33 -9.93 15.37
CA GLY A 41 4.51 -9.42 16.08
C GLY A 41 5.29 -10.53 16.79
N GLN A 42 4.59 -11.47 17.43
CA GLN A 42 5.21 -12.64 18.04
C GLN A 42 6.00 -13.46 17.00
N ARG A 43 5.35 -13.85 15.89
CA ARG A 43 6.01 -14.60 14.81
C ARG A 43 7.15 -13.82 14.15
N TYR A 44 6.97 -12.52 13.99
CA TYR A 44 7.97 -11.62 13.44
C TYR A 44 9.25 -11.62 14.30
N ILE A 45 9.12 -11.53 15.62
CA ILE A 45 10.27 -11.58 16.54
C ILE A 45 10.93 -12.96 16.54
N GLU A 46 10.14 -14.03 16.62
CA GLU A 46 10.64 -15.43 16.59
C GLU A 46 11.49 -15.72 15.35
N LEU A 47 11.18 -15.07 14.22
CA LEU A 47 11.95 -15.16 12.97
C LEU A 47 13.09 -14.14 12.87
N ASN A 48 13.54 -13.56 13.98
CA ASN A 48 14.54 -12.48 14.01
C ASN A 48 14.17 -11.32 13.06
N ARG A 49 12.89 -10.94 13.07
CA ARG A 49 12.33 -9.89 12.21
C ARG A 49 12.33 -10.22 10.70
N GLY A 50 12.29 -11.52 10.38
CA GLY A 50 12.16 -12.04 9.02
C GLY A 50 10.74 -12.08 8.47
N ASN A 51 10.61 -12.53 7.21
CA ASN A 51 9.32 -12.66 6.53
C ASN A 51 8.61 -13.97 6.92
N LEU A 52 7.32 -13.88 7.24
CA LEU A 52 6.48 -15.04 7.52
C LEU A 52 6.15 -15.79 6.22
N ARG A 53 6.16 -17.13 6.30
CA ARG A 53 5.69 -18.03 5.23
C ARG A 53 4.17 -18.24 5.31
N GLN A 54 3.57 -18.82 4.27
CA GLN A 54 2.12 -19.05 4.18
C GLN A 54 1.53 -19.73 5.43
N LYS A 55 2.15 -20.83 5.89
CA LYS A 55 1.68 -21.53 7.11
C LYS A 55 1.62 -20.61 8.33
N GLN A 56 2.63 -19.77 8.52
CA GLN A 56 2.69 -18.85 9.66
C GLN A 56 1.64 -17.74 9.53
N TRP A 57 1.38 -17.28 8.30
CA TRP A 57 0.28 -16.35 8.05
C TRP A 57 -1.08 -16.98 8.31
N GLN A 58 -1.25 -18.26 7.99
CA GLN A 58 -2.47 -19.00 8.33
C GLN A 58 -2.66 -19.08 9.85
N GLU A 59 -1.62 -19.40 10.62
CA GLU A 59 -1.69 -19.43 12.10
C GLU A 59 -2.03 -18.04 12.69
N VAL A 60 -1.50 -16.96 12.11
CA VAL A 60 -1.87 -15.59 12.49
C VAL A 60 -3.35 -15.33 12.19
N ALA A 61 -3.83 -15.71 11.01
CA ALA A 61 -5.24 -15.55 10.64
C ALA A 61 -6.16 -16.38 11.55
N ASP A 62 -5.76 -17.60 11.91
CA ASP A 62 -6.51 -18.46 12.82
C ASP A 62 -6.61 -17.82 14.21
N THR A 63 -5.52 -17.24 14.72
CA THR A 63 -5.51 -16.51 16.01
C THR A 63 -6.49 -15.33 16.00
N VAL A 64 -6.47 -14.53 14.92
CA VAL A 64 -7.41 -13.41 14.75
C VAL A 64 -8.85 -13.91 14.65
N ASN A 65 -9.10 -14.96 13.86
CA ASN A 65 -10.42 -15.52 13.66
C ASN A 65 -11.01 -16.19 14.90
N ASN A 66 -10.18 -16.81 15.74
CA ASN A 66 -10.64 -17.41 16.98
C ASN A 66 -11.21 -16.37 17.95
N ARG A 67 -10.69 -15.13 17.93
CA ARG A 67 -11.16 -14.03 18.77
C ARG A 67 -12.22 -13.13 18.11
N HIS A 68 -12.15 -12.96 16.79
CA HIS A 68 -12.94 -11.94 16.07
C HIS A 68 -13.78 -12.51 14.91
N GLY A 69 -13.61 -13.78 14.57
CA GLY A 69 -14.20 -14.44 13.40
C GLY A 69 -15.57 -15.08 13.66
N HIS A 70 -16.31 -14.64 14.67
CA HIS A 70 -17.59 -15.26 15.08
C HIS A 70 -18.69 -15.19 14.01
N VAL A 71 -18.61 -14.24 13.08
CA VAL A 71 -19.50 -14.16 11.91
C VAL A 71 -18.72 -14.43 10.63
N LYS A 72 -19.33 -15.09 9.65
CA LYS A 72 -18.67 -15.45 8.38
C LYS A 72 -17.99 -14.25 7.70
N LYS A 73 -18.63 -13.07 7.74
CA LYS A 73 -18.11 -11.81 7.16
C LYS A 73 -16.90 -11.23 7.91
N ALA A 74 -16.72 -11.60 9.17
CA ALA A 74 -15.60 -11.15 10.00
C ALA A 74 -14.39 -12.09 9.92
N ARG A 75 -14.55 -13.30 9.36
CA ARG A 75 -13.42 -14.18 9.12
C ARG A 75 -12.44 -13.55 8.13
N ARG A 76 -11.15 -13.73 8.43
CA ARG A 76 -10.01 -13.19 7.69
C ARG A 76 -9.15 -14.33 7.14
N THR A 77 -8.67 -14.15 5.92
CA THR A 77 -7.67 -15.05 5.34
C THR A 77 -6.26 -14.61 5.71
N ASP A 78 -5.30 -15.52 5.56
CA ASP A 78 -3.86 -15.27 5.67
C ASP A 78 -3.42 -14.06 4.81
N VAL A 79 -3.91 -13.98 3.57
CA VAL A 79 -3.65 -12.86 2.65
C VAL A 79 -4.23 -11.54 3.16
N GLN A 80 -5.46 -11.55 3.71
CA GLN A 80 -6.08 -10.35 4.27
C GLN A 80 -5.33 -9.83 5.50
N CYS A 81 -4.89 -10.73 6.38
CA CYS A 81 -4.04 -10.40 7.53
C CYS A 81 -2.72 -9.77 7.07
N LYS A 82 -2.04 -10.38 6.08
CA LYS A 82 -0.80 -9.84 5.50
C LYS A 82 -1.00 -8.43 4.93
N ASN A 83 -2.02 -8.24 4.09
CA ASN A 83 -2.30 -6.93 3.46
C ASN A 83 -2.60 -5.84 4.50
N ARG A 84 -3.28 -6.20 5.59
CA ARG A 84 -3.56 -5.28 6.69
C ARG A 84 -2.26 -4.89 7.41
N ILE A 85 -1.39 -5.84 7.74
CA ILE A 85 -0.05 -5.57 8.32
C ILE A 85 0.79 -4.67 7.40
N ASP A 86 0.80 -4.94 6.10
CA ASP A 86 1.57 -4.14 5.14
C ASP A 86 1.08 -2.68 5.10
N THR A 87 -0.24 -2.49 5.15
CA THR A 87 -0.86 -1.15 5.25
C THR A 87 -0.48 -0.45 6.55
N LEU A 88 -0.54 -1.16 7.68
CA LEU A 88 -0.17 -0.61 8.99
C LEU A 88 1.31 -0.21 9.05
N LYS A 89 2.21 -1.04 8.51
CA LYS A 89 3.65 -0.74 8.44
C LYS A 89 3.92 0.48 7.57
N LYS A 90 3.21 0.66 6.45
CA LYS A 90 3.32 1.87 5.62
C LYS A 90 2.90 3.12 6.39
N LYS A 91 1.74 3.07 7.06
CA LYS A 91 1.26 4.19 7.88
C LYS A 91 2.21 4.52 9.03
N TYR A 92 2.73 3.50 9.72
CA TYR A 92 3.73 3.66 10.78
C TYR A 92 4.99 4.40 10.28
N LYS A 93 5.52 4.08 9.09
CA LYS A 93 6.69 4.79 8.55
C LYS A 93 6.44 6.29 8.36
N ILE A 94 5.27 6.65 7.84
CA ILE A 94 4.86 8.05 7.64
C ILE A 94 4.72 8.76 9.00
N GLU A 95 4.07 8.09 9.95
CA GLU A 95 3.85 8.62 11.29
C GLU A 95 5.15 8.78 12.07
N LYS A 96 6.07 7.81 11.95
CA LYS A 96 7.39 7.84 12.57
C LYS A 96 8.24 8.99 12.04
N ALA A 97 8.15 9.31 10.75
CA ALA A 97 8.81 10.48 10.18
C ALA A 97 8.31 11.78 10.86
N ARG A 98 6.99 11.95 11.01
CA ARG A 98 6.41 13.11 11.73
C ARG A 98 6.91 13.25 13.16
N VAL A 99 7.01 12.13 13.90
CA VAL A 99 7.54 12.11 15.27
C VAL A 99 9.01 12.54 15.32
N LEU A 100 9.83 12.09 14.35
CA LEU A 100 11.25 12.44 14.29
C LEU A 100 11.49 13.91 13.92
N ASP A 101 10.71 14.45 12.98
CA ASP A 101 10.83 15.85 12.51
C ASP A 101 10.46 16.87 13.61
N SER A 102 9.70 16.44 14.62
CA SER A 102 9.21 17.30 15.70
C SER A 102 10.13 17.36 16.92
N ASN A 103 11.37 16.86 16.83
CA ASN A 103 12.36 16.87 17.91
C ASN A 103 11.85 16.34 19.28
N GLY A 104 10.83 15.47 19.29
CA GLY A 104 10.23 14.90 20.50
C GLY A 104 9.02 15.64 21.08
N GLU A 105 8.56 16.72 20.45
CA GLU A 105 7.36 17.47 20.89
C GLU A 105 6.05 16.79 20.43
N TYR A 106 6.06 16.16 19.25
CA TYR A 106 4.90 15.45 18.71
C TYR A 106 4.83 14.01 19.21
N LYS A 107 3.67 13.65 19.78
CA LYS A 107 3.29 12.26 20.05
C LYS A 107 2.16 11.86 19.11
N SER A 108 2.32 10.72 18.44
CA SER A 108 1.27 10.21 17.57
C SER A 108 0.02 9.90 18.38
N SER A 109 -1.12 10.38 17.92
CA SER A 109 -2.44 10.02 18.46
C SER A 109 -2.98 8.71 17.87
N TRP A 110 -2.24 8.08 16.96
CA TRP A 110 -2.68 6.87 16.27
C TRP A 110 -2.48 5.64 17.17
N PRO A 111 -3.55 4.91 17.55
CA PRO A 111 -3.49 3.85 18.57
C PRO A 111 -2.53 2.69 18.26
N PHE A 112 -2.19 2.48 16.99
CA PHE A 112 -1.29 1.40 16.57
C PHE A 112 0.18 1.83 16.49
N PHE A 113 0.51 3.11 16.74
CA PHE A 113 1.87 3.62 16.65
C PHE A 113 2.80 2.94 17.65
N ASP A 114 2.51 3.04 18.95
CA ASP A 114 3.37 2.49 20.01
C ASP A 114 3.56 0.97 19.91
N PRO A 115 2.51 0.14 19.68
CA PRO A 115 2.69 -1.29 19.46
C PRO A 115 3.63 -1.61 18.28
N LEU A 116 3.50 -0.88 17.17
CA LEU A 116 4.36 -1.08 16.01
C LEU A 116 5.79 -0.57 16.26
N ASP A 117 5.96 0.52 17.00
CA ASP A 117 7.27 1.08 17.34
C ASP A 117 8.05 0.14 18.27
N GLN A 118 7.39 -0.52 19.21
CA GLN A 118 8.04 -1.51 20.06
C GLN A 118 8.55 -2.72 19.25
N LEU A 119 7.75 -3.19 18.29
CA LEU A 119 8.08 -4.34 17.44
C LEU A 119 9.18 -4.00 16.41
N ILE A 120 9.06 -2.85 15.74
CA ILE A 120 9.85 -2.47 14.56
C ILE A 120 10.94 -1.44 14.90
N GLY A 121 10.68 -0.50 15.81
CA GLY A 121 11.59 0.59 16.16
C GLY A 121 12.89 0.14 16.84
N SER A 122 12.85 -0.97 17.58
CA SER A 122 14.04 -1.57 18.21
C SER A 122 15.01 -2.25 17.22
N THR A 123 14.86 -2.08 15.89
CA THR A 123 15.89 -2.44 14.88
C THR A 123 16.92 -1.34 14.67
N MET A 124 16.65 -0.14 15.17
CA MET A 124 17.56 0.98 15.13
C MET A 124 18.35 0.97 16.45
N PRO A 125 19.67 1.15 16.45
CA PRO A 125 20.47 1.04 17.66
C PRO A 125 20.01 2.09 18.67
N LEU A 126 19.24 1.66 19.67
CA LEU A 126 18.85 2.49 20.79
C LEU A 126 20.09 2.64 21.69
N LYS A 127 20.63 3.86 21.77
CA LYS A 127 21.54 4.24 22.85
C LYS A 127 20.80 4.01 24.16
N LYS A 128 21.20 2.97 24.88
CA LYS A 128 20.76 2.67 26.24
C LYS A 128 21.18 3.84 27.14
N ILE A 129 20.24 4.68 27.52
CA ILE A 129 20.43 5.67 28.58
C ILE A 129 20.26 4.90 29.89
N SER A 130 21.36 4.65 30.60
CA SER A 130 21.32 4.22 31.99
C SER A 130 22.33 4.98 32.84
N SER A 131 21.78 5.70 33.84
CA SER A 131 22.36 6.22 35.09
C SER A 131 23.10 7.58 35.11
N PRO A 132 23.07 8.31 36.26
CA PRO A 132 23.20 9.77 36.30
C PRO A 132 24.58 10.31 36.77
N SER A 133 25.01 11.42 36.13
CA SER A 133 25.89 12.53 36.62
C SER A 133 27.42 12.32 36.78
N PRO A 134 28.30 13.37 36.65
CA PRO A 134 28.21 14.67 35.94
C PRO A 134 29.51 14.96 35.07
N PRO A 135 29.86 16.19 34.65
CA PRO A 135 30.04 16.52 33.23
C PRO A 135 31.50 16.77 32.81
N MET A 136 31.91 16.31 31.63
CA MET A 136 33.03 16.93 30.90
C MET A 136 32.74 16.99 29.40
N ALA A 137 32.89 18.20 28.87
CA ALA A 137 32.64 18.59 27.49
C ALA A 137 33.79 18.19 26.56
N VAL A 138 33.48 17.57 25.42
CA VAL A 138 34.17 17.78 24.12
C VAL A 138 33.30 17.24 22.96
N PRO A 139 33.48 17.71 21.70
CA PRO A 139 32.44 17.78 20.68
C PRO A 139 32.41 16.49 19.87
N VAL A 140 31.47 15.62 20.22
CA VAL A 140 31.27 14.35 19.51
C VAL A 140 30.09 14.44 18.51
N ILE A 141 29.28 15.49 18.59
CA ILE A 141 28.03 15.63 17.83
C ILE A 141 28.26 15.90 16.33
N GLU A 142 29.28 16.67 15.94
CA GLU A 142 29.56 16.94 14.51
C GLU A 142 29.99 15.70 13.72
N LYS A 143 30.83 14.85 14.31
CA LYS A 143 31.36 13.66 13.62
C LYS A 143 30.31 12.58 13.38
N PHE A 144 29.33 12.43 14.27
CA PHE A 144 28.22 11.50 14.04
C PHE A 144 27.25 12.04 12.96
N GLY A 145 27.05 13.36 12.89
CA GLY A 145 26.26 14.01 11.84
C GLY A 145 26.84 13.78 10.43
N GLU A 146 28.15 13.91 10.27
CA GLU A 146 28.83 13.64 9.00
C GLU A 146 28.75 12.17 8.56
N VAL A 147 28.93 11.25 9.50
CA VAL A 147 28.83 9.81 9.22
C VAL A 147 27.40 9.46 8.81
N TYR A 148 26.40 9.98 9.51
CA TYR A 148 25.00 9.77 9.16
C TYR A 148 24.64 10.37 7.80
N ALA A 149 25.06 11.60 7.52
CA ALA A 149 24.83 12.26 6.23
C ALA A 149 25.44 11.48 5.06
N LYS A 150 26.64 10.90 5.24
CA LYS A 150 27.28 10.04 4.23
C LYS A 150 26.50 8.74 3.99
N VAL A 151 26.04 8.09 5.06
CA VAL A 151 25.22 6.87 4.97
C VAL A 151 23.90 7.15 4.27
N GLU A 152 23.24 8.27 4.59
CA GLU A 152 21.96 8.61 3.97
C GLU A 152 22.13 9.06 2.52
N ALA A 153 23.22 9.77 2.18
CA ALA A 153 23.56 10.12 0.79
C ALA A 153 23.84 8.87 -0.06
N GLU A 154 24.55 7.88 0.49
CA GLU A 154 24.82 6.62 -0.22
C GLU A 154 23.54 5.79 -0.40
N LYS A 155 22.68 5.77 0.62
CA LYS A 155 21.36 5.12 0.53
C LYS A 155 20.44 5.82 -0.49
N GLN A 156 20.46 7.15 -0.57
CA GLN A 156 19.73 7.90 -1.60
C GLN A 156 20.26 7.59 -3.00
N ARG A 157 21.58 7.49 -3.18
CA ARG A 157 22.19 7.09 -4.47
C ARG A 157 21.77 5.70 -4.89
N GLN A 158 21.79 4.73 -3.97
CA GLN A 158 21.31 3.38 -4.26
C GLN A 158 19.83 3.35 -4.63
N MET A 159 19.00 4.17 -3.95
CA MET A 159 17.58 4.28 -4.28
C MET A 159 17.36 4.83 -5.69
N VAL A 160 18.12 5.86 -6.09
CA VAL A 160 18.06 6.43 -7.45
C VAL A 160 18.54 5.42 -8.50
N GLU A 161 19.61 4.67 -8.23
CA GLU A 161 20.11 3.67 -9.20
C GLU A 161 19.12 2.51 -9.39
N LEU A 162 18.48 2.05 -8.31
CA LEU A 162 17.42 1.05 -8.38
C LEU A 162 16.20 1.57 -9.16
N GLU A 163 15.80 2.83 -8.94
CA GLU A 163 14.71 3.45 -9.69
C GLU A 163 15.06 3.59 -11.18
N LYS A 164 16.31 3.94 -11.48
CA LYS A 164 16.83 4.00 -12.85
C LYS A 164 16.81 2.63 -13.52
N GLN A 165 17.24 1.57 -12.83
CA GLN A 165 17.13 0.20 -13.33
C GLN A 165 15.66 -0.19 -13.60
N ARG A 166 14.76 0.16 -12.69
CA ARG A 166 13.32 -0.06 -12.86
C ARG A 166 12.77 0.65 -14.09
N MET A 167 13.13 1.92 -14.27
CA MET A 167 12.71 2.72 -15.42
C MET A 167 13.34 2.22 -16.73
N GLN A 168 14.58 1.76 -16.69
CA GLN A 168 15.27 1.20 -17.85
C GLN A 168 14.58 -0.08 -18.34
N PHE A 169 14.23 -0.99 -17.43
CA PHE A 169 13.49 -2.20 -17.77
C PHE A 169 12.10 -1.86 -18.34
N ALA A 170 11.40 -0.89 -17.74
CA ALA A 170 10.10 -0.43 -18.26
C ALA A 170 10.23 0.14 -19.68
N LYS A 171 11.23 0.99 -19.94
CA LYS A 171 11.49 1.56 -21.26
C LYS A 171 11.88 0.49 -22.28
N GLU A 172 12.65 -0.51 -21.86
CA GLU A 172 13.02 -1.65 -22.71
C GLU A 172 11.78 -2.48 -23.08
N MET A 173 10.89 -2.75 -22.12
CA MET A 173 9.61 -3.42 -22.36
C MET A 173 8.73 -2.61 -23.32
N GLU A 174 8.65 -1.28 -23.16
CA GLU A 174 7.91 -0.42 -24.09
C GLU A 174 8.51 -0.42 -25.50
N CYS A 175 9.84 -0.42 -25.60
CA CYS A 175 10.54 -0.50 -26.88
C CYS A 175 10.27 -1.84 -27.57
N GLN A 176 10.34 -2.95 -26.82
CA GLN A 176 9.98 -4.28 -27.32
C GLN A 176 8.50 -4.36 -27.72
N ARG A 177 7.59 -3.77 -26.93
CA ARG A 177 6.16 -3.70 -27.25
C ARG A 177 5.92 -2.93 -28.55
N MET A 178 6.58 -1.78 -28.72
CA MET A 178 6.50 -1.00 -29.95
C MET A 178 7.10 -1.77 -31.14
N GLN A 179 8.24 -2.43 -30.95
CA GLN A 179 8.89 -3.26 -31.97
C GLN A 179 7.94 -4.34 -32.49
N MET A 180 7.27 -5.06 -31.58
CA MET A 180 6.31 -6.10 -31.94
C MET A 180 5.13 -5.54 -32.76
N LEU A 181 4.61 -4.37 -32.39
CA LEU A 181 3.51 -3.73 -33.12
C LEU A 181 3.94 -3.25 -34.51
N VAL A 182 5.12 -2.65 -34.62
CA VAL A 182 5.67 -2.22 -35.91
C VAL A 182 5.92 -3.42 -36.82
N GLU A 183 6.51 -4.49 -36.30
CA GLU A 183 6.71 -5.74 -37.04
C GLU A 183 5.38 -6.35 -37.49
N MET A 184 4.37 -6.36 -36.62
CA MET A 184 3.03 -6.83 -36.95
C MET A 184 2.41 -5.98 -38.07
N GLN A 185 2.53 -4.66 -38.03
CA GLN A 185 2.03 -3.77 -39.09
C GLN A 185 2.71 -4.04 -40.42
N VAL A 186 4.03 -4.25 -40.43
CA VAL A 186 4.78 -4.61 -41.65
C VAL A 186 4.33 -5.97 -42.19
N GLN A 187 4.11 -6.97 -41.32
CA GLN A 187 3.59 -8.27 -41.73
C GLN A 187 2.16 -8.17 -42.29
N LEU A 188 1.29 -7.40 -41.65
CA LEU A 188 -0.08 -7.15 -42.12
C LEU A 188 -0.08 -6.48 -43.48
N GLU A 189 0.82 -5.53 -43.72
CA GLU A 189 0.94 -4.82 -44.99
C GLU A 189 1.50 -5.73 -46.11
N LYS A 190 2.44 -6.63 -45.78
CA LYS A 190 2.93 -7.69 -46.69
C LYS A 190 1.80 -8.66 -47.04
N VAL A 191 1.01 -9.09 -46.05
CA VAL A 191 -0.14 -9.98 -46.24
C VAL A 191 -1.22 -9.27 -47.06
N LYS A 192 -1.54 -8.00 -46.80
CA LYS A 192 -2.52 -7.23 -47.61
C LYS A 192 -2.10 -7.10 -49.08
N ARG A 193 -0.81 -6.94 -49.36
CA ARG A 193 -0.28 -6.92 -50.73
C ARG A 193 -0.32 -8.31 -51.39
N ALA A 194 -0.08 -9.38 -50.63
CA ALA A 194 -0.23 -10.76 -51.12
C ALA A 194 -1.72 -11.18 -51.28
N LYS A 195 -2.62 -10.67 -50.43
CA LYS A 195 -4.07 -10.94 -50.35
C LYS A 195 -4.90 -10.07 -51.31
N ARG A 196 -4.30 -9.12 -52.04
CA ARG A 196 -4.89 -8.65 -53.32
C ARG A 196 -4.96 -9.76 -54.39
N SER A 197 -4.49 -10.97 -54.07
CA SER A 197 -4.55 -12.16 -54.91
C SER A 197 -5.47 -13.27 -54.38
N ASP A 198 -6.00 -13.22 -53.15
CA ASP A 198 -6.92 -14.26 -52.67
C ASP A 198 -7.75 -13.85 -51.45
N SER A 199 -9.04 -14.18 -51.44
CA SER A 199 -10.08 -13.57 -50.59
C SER A 199 -10.23 -14.23 -49.21
N ASN A 200 -10.88 -13.51 -48.29
CA ASN A 200 -11.56 -13.96 -47.05
C ASN A 200 -10.71 -14.41 -45.84
N GLY A 201 -11.10 -13.92 -44.66
CA GLY A 201 -10.58 -14.33 -43.36
C GLY A 201 -10.54 -13.20 -42.33
N GLU A 202 -11.71 -12.66 -41.97
CA GLU A 202 -11.87 -11.71 -40.87
C GLU A 202 -11.72 -12.47 -39.54
N ILE A 203 -10.54 -12.39 -38.92
CA ILE A 203 -10.29 -12.90 -37.57
C ILE A 203 -9.95 -11.72 -36.66
N THR A 204 -11.03 -11.13 -36.15
CA THR A 204 -11.24 -10.57 -34.80
C THR A 204 -10.12 -9.73 -34.16
N LEU A 205 -10.27 -8.41 -34.25
CA LEU A 205 -9.56 -7.40 -33.45
C LEU A 205 -9.92 -7.42 -31.94
N LEU A 206 -10.87 -8.27 -31.52
CA LEU A 206 -11.32 -8.40 -30.13
C LEU A 206 -10.37 -9.22 -29.24
N SER A 207 -9.41 -9.97 -29.78
CA SER A 207 -8.39 -10.66 -28.98
C SER A 207 -7.24 -9.75 -28.53
N PHE A 208 -6.95 -8.68 -29.29
CA PHE A 208 -5.81 -7.81 -29.04
C PHE A 208 -6.05 -6.80 -27.91
N VAL A 209 -7.28 -6.29 -27.77
CA VAL A 209 -7.63 -5.34 -26.71
C VAL A 209 -7.59 -6.03 -25.33
N ASN A 210 -8.12 -7.25 -25.26
CA ASN A 210 -8.11 -8.07 -24.04
C ASN A 210 -6.70 -8.47 -23.57
N LEU A 211 -5.73 -8.63 -24.49
CA LEU A 211 -4.35 -8.95 -24.14
C LEU A 211 -3.58 -7.72 -23.63
N PHE A 212 -3.94 -6.53 -24.09
CA PHE A 212 -3.33 -5.27 -23.66
C PHE A 212 -3.79 -4.90 -22.24
N ASP A 213 -5.09 -5.03 -21.97
CA ASP A 213 -5.69 -4.82 -20.64
C ASP A 213 -5.13 -5.80 -19.59
N PHE A 214 -4.73 -7.01 -20.00
CA PHE A 214 -4.13 -8.02 -19.12
C PHE A 214 -2.67 -7.69 -18.74
N ILE A 215 -1.96 -6.95 -19.59
CA ILE A 215 -0.58 -6.54 -19.33
C ILE A 215 -0.54 -5.32 -18.39
N ASP A 216 -1.49 -4.39 -18.52
CA ASP A 216 -1.59 -3.21 -17.64
C ASP A 216 -1.92 -3.59 -16.19
N LEU A 217 -2.59 -4.74 -15.95
CA LEU A 217 -2.89 -5.26 -14.61
C LEU A 217 -1.68 -5.92 -13.92
N LEU A 218 -0.62 -6.25 -14.66
CA LEU A 218 0.58 -6.92 -14.13
C LEU A 218 1.66 -5.92 -13.68
N ILE A 219 1.50 -4.62 -13.97
CA ILE A 219 2.52 -3.58 -13.75
C ILE A 219 2.19 -2.63 -12.57
N MET A 220 1.05 -2.81 -11.87
CA MET A 220 0.71 -2.08 -10.63
C MET A 220 0.99 -2.89 -9.36
#